data_AF-A0A258BUN5-F1
#
_entry.id   AF-A0A258BUN5-F1
#
_cell.length_a   1.000
_cell.length_b   1.000
_cell.length_c   1.000
_cell.angle_alpha   90.00
_cell.angle_beta   90.00
_cell.angle_gamma   90.00
#
_symmetry.space_group_name_H-M   'P 1'
#
loop_
_entity.id
_entity.type
_entity.pdbx_description
1 polymer ?
#
loop_
_entity_poly.entity_id
_entity_poly.type
_entity_poly.pdbx_seq_one_letter_code
_entity_poly.pdbx_strand_id
1 'polypeptide(L)'
;MRDSDIVAGLVAQAEEMGGDLVMLRALVEEASEMGATRALDRLGLSDRAAEGDVRELRELLGAWRDAKRATKDAIIGWLVRAGLAL
;
A
#
# COMPACT_ATOMS: atom_id res chain seq x y z
N MET A 1 0.28 -11.52 15.82
CA MET A 1 -1.08 -11.97 15.45
C MET A 1 -1.55 -11.00 14.38
N ARG A 2 -1.75 -11.45 13.15
CA ARG A 2 -2.25 -10.58 12.07
C ARG A 2 -3.76 -10.54 12.17
N ASP A 3 -4.41 -9.44 11.79
CA ASP A 3 -5.87 -9.30 11.86
C ASP A 3 -6.61 -10.40 11.07
N SER A 4 -5.99 -10.91 10.00
CA SER A 4 -6.46 -12.07 9.23
C SER A 4 -6.55 -13.35 10.06
N ASP A 5 -5.65 -13.52 11.02
CA ASP A 5 -5.59 -14.71 11.87
C ASP A 5 -6.78 -14.72 12.87
N ILE A 6 -7.30 -13.53 13.25
CA ILE A 6 -8.46 -13.39 14.13
C ILE A 6 -9.75 -13.75 13.39
N VAL A 7 -9.98 -13.20 12.20
CA VAL A 7 -11.19 -13.49 11.41
C VAL A 7 -11.24 -14.98 11.03
N ALA A 8 -10.11 -15.56 10.62
CA ALA A 8 -10.02 -16.99 10.35
C ALA A 8 -10.35 -17.84 11.57
N GLY A 9 -9.85 -17.46 12.76
CA GLY A 9 -10.18 -18.15 14.01
C GLY A 9 -11.66 -18.05 14.40
N LEU A 10 -12.29 -16.90 14.17
CA LEU A 10 -13.73 -16.70 14.44
C LEU A 10 -14.61 -17.53 13.48
N VAL A 11 -14.23 -17.65 12.20
CA VAL A 11 -14.93 -18.49 11.23
C VAL A 11 -14.81 -19.97 11.60
N ALA A 12 -13.60 -20.42 11.98
CA ALA A 12 -13.38 -21.80 12.43
C ALA A 12 -14.19 -22.12 13.70
N GLN A 13 -14.24 -21.19 14.67
CA GLN A 13 -15.09 -21.35 15.85
C GLN A 13 -16.57 -21.41 15.50
N ALA A 14 -17.04 -20.60 14.54
CA ALA A 14 -18.42 -20.63 14.12
C ALA A 14 -18.78 -21.94 13.38
N GLU A 15 -17.86 -22.51 12.60
CA GLU A 15 -18.03 -23.83 11.98
C GLU A 15 -18.19 -24.93 13.04
N GLU A 16 -17.36 -24.92 14.08
CA GLU A 16 -17.48 -25.86 15.22
C GLU A 16 -18.84 -25.74 15.95
N MET A 17 -19.42 -24.53 15.98
CA MET A 17 -20.74 -24.27 16.54
C MET A 17 -21.91 -24.54 15.56
N GLY A 18 -21.62 -25.04 14.35
CA GLY A 18 -22.65 -25.32 13.33
C GLY A 18 -23.22 -24.08 12.64
N GLY A 19 -22.46 -22.98 12.61
CA GLY A 19 -22.84 -21.73 11.96
C GLY A 19 -22.88 -21.81 10.44
N ASP A 20 -23.70 -20.96 9.82
CA ASP A 20 -23.80 -20.86 8.35
C ASP A 20 -22.57 -20.11 7.78
N LEU A 21 -21.62 -20.87 7.25
CA LEU A 21 -20.38 -20.33 6.67
C LEU A 21 -20.64 -19.49 5.41
N VAL A 22 -21.73 -19.73 4.68
CA VAL A 22 -22.08 -18.93 3.50
C VAL A 22 -22.49 -17.53 3.96
N MET A 23 -23.35 -17.45 4.98
CA MET A 23 -23.75 -16.18 5.57
C MET A 23 -22.55 -15.43 6.20
N LEU A 24 -21.67 -16.14 6.91
CA LEU A 24 -20.47 -15.52 7.49
C LEU A 24 -19.53 -14.97 6.42
N ARG A 25 -19.32 -15.71 5.33
CA ARG A 25 -18.52 -15.23 4.21
C ARG A 25 -19.14 -13.97 3.59
N ALA A 26 -20.43 -13.97 3.35
CA ALA A 26 -21.14 -12.80 2.81
C ALA A 26 -21.00 -11.57 3.73
N LEU A 27 -21.13 -11.78 5.04
CA LEU A 27 -20.98 -10.71 6.03
C LEU A 27 -19.54 -10.16 6.07
N VAL A 28 -18.53 -11.05 6.01
CA VAL A 28 -17.13 -10.64 5.97
C VAL A 28 -16.82 -9.87 4.69
N GLU A 29 -17.32 -10.33 3.54
CA GLU A 29 -17.14 -9.68 2.25
C GLU A 29 -17.76 -8.27 2.24
N GLU A 30 -19.02 -8.15 2.67
CA GLU A 30 -19.72 -6.85 2.77
C GLU A 30 -19.03 -5.90 3.77
N ALA A 31 -18.63 -6.39 4.95
CA ALA A 31 -17.93 -5.58 5.94
C ALA A 31 -16.56 -5.11 5.43
N SER A 32 -15.86 -5.96 4.67
CA SER A 32 -14.56 -5.64 4.08
C SER A 32 -14.71 -4.59 2.98
N GLU A 33 -15.68 -4.75 2.08
CA GLU A 33 -15.98 -3.80 1.01
C GLU A 33 -16.36 -2.43 1.57
N MET A 34 -17.28 -2.40 2.55
CA MET A 34 -17.65 -1.16 3.25
C MET A 34 -16.46 -0.52 3.99
N GLY A 35 -15.57 -1.33 4.56
CA GLY A 35 -14.38 -0.86 5.26
C GLY A 35 -13.37 -0.23 4.29
N ALA A 36 -13.10 -0.91 3.18
CA ALA A 36 -12.22 -0.45 2.11
C ALA A 36 -12.74 0.86 1.50
N THR A 37 -14.03 0.91 1.17
CA THR A 37 -14.68 2.12 0.63
C THR A 37 -14.54 3.30 1.60
N ARG A 38 -14.87 3.10 2.89
CA ARG A 38 -14.72 4.15 3.92
C ARG A 38 -13.27 4.62 4.08
N ALA A 39 -12.29 3.72 3.95
CA ALA A 39 -10.89 4.08 4.03
C ALA A 39 -10.46 4.93 2.81
N LEU A 40 -10.87 4.52 1.60
CA LEU A 40 -10.62 5.27 0.37
C LEU A 40 -11.28 6.65 0.39
N ASP A 41 -12.53 6.74 0.84
CA ASP A 41 -13.24 8.02 1.02
C ASP A 41 -12.50 8.97 1.96
N ARG A 42 -12.03 8.46 3.11
CA ARG A 42 -11.28 9.27 4.09
C ARG A 42 -9.95 9.78 3.54
N LEU A 43 -9.35 9.04 2.62
CA LEU A 43 -8.14 9.44 1.92
C LEU A 43 -8.43 10.35 0.71
N GLY A 44 -9.71 10.57 0.37
CA GLY A 44 -10.11 11.31 -0.84
C GLY A 44 -9.79 10.55 -2.12
N LEU A 45 -9.73 9.21 -2.08
CA LEU A 45 -9.35 8.33 -3.19
C LEU A 45 -10.53 7.50 -3.73
N SER A 46 -11.76 7.93 -3.52
CA SER A 46 -12.95 7.19 -3.95
C SER A 46 -13.48 7.57 -5.33
N ASP A 47 -12.92 8.62 -5.95
CA ASP A 47 -13.26 8.99 -7.31
C ASP A 47 -12.53 8.13 -8.35
N ARG A 48 -13.04 8.14 -9.59
CA ARG A 48 -12.50 7.31 -10.68
C ARG A 48 -11.12 7.75 -11.18
N ALA A 49 -10.68 8.97 -10.90
CA ALA A 49 -9.38 9.48 -11.30
C ALA A 49 -8.27 9.16 -10.29
N ALA A 50 -8.63 8.87 -9.03
CA ALA A 50 -7.71 8.59 -7.94
C ALA A 50 -6.60 7.56 -8.26
N GLU A 51 -6.92 6.47 -8.96
CA GLU A 51 -5.91 5.48 -9.37
C GLU A 51 -4.84 6.10 -10.30
N GLY A 52 -5.29 6.92 -11.26
CA GLY A 52 -4.41 7.62 -12.20
C GLY A 52 -3.50 8.61 -11.47
N ASP A 53 -4.09 9.43 -10.62
CA ASP A 53 -3.38 10.48 -9.87
C ASP A 53 -2.32 9.86 -8.94
N VAL A 54 -2.66 8.78 -8.22
CA VAL A 54 -1.72 8.07 -7.35
C VAL A 54 -0.56 7.47 -8.15
N ARG A 55 -0.84 6.91 -9.34
CA ARG A 55 0.20 6.39 -10.22
C ARG A 55 1.13 7.49 -10.71
N GLU A 56 0.58 8.61 -11.17
CA GLU A 56 1.36 9.76 -11.65
C GLU A 56 2.26 10.33 -10.52
N LEU A 57 1.72 10.49 -9.31
CA LEU A 57 2.50 10.92 -8.15
C LEU A 57 3.68 9.98 -7.84
N ARG A 58 3.48 8.66 -7.98
CA ARG A 58 4.56 7.68 -7.78
C ARG A 58 5.63 7.77 -8.86
N GLU A 59 5.25 8.03 -10.10
CA GLU A 59 6.19 8.24 -11.20
C GLU A 59 7.01 9.52 -11.00
N LEU A 60 6.35 10.63 -10.64
CA LEU A 60 7.02 11.90 -10.32
C LEU A 60 7.99 11.74 -9.14
N LEU A 61 7.59 11.05 -8.08
CA LEU A 61 8.46 10.73 -6.94
C LEU A 61 9.64 9.83 -7.33
N GLY A 62 9.40 8.89 -8.25
CA GLY A 62 10.45 8.06 -8.84
C GLY A 62 11.50 8.91 -9.54
N ALA A 63 11.06 9.74 -10.50
CA ALA A 63 11.93 10.64 -11.25
C ALA A 63 12.70 11.62 -10.34
N TRP A 64 12.05 12.19 -9.32
CA TRP A 64 12.69 13.05 -8.35
C TRP A 64 13.77 12.32 -7.54
N ARG A 65 13.48 11.10 -7.09
CA ARG A 65 14.45 10.28 -6.33
C ARG A 65 15.65 9.91 -7.18
N ASP A 66 15.44 9.62 -8.45
CA ASP A 66 16.51 9.29 -9.38
C ASP A 66 17.38 10.50 -9.68
N ALA A 67 16.78 11.67 -9.92
CA ALA A 67 17.50 12.93 -10.07
C ALA A 67 18.34 13.26 -8.82
N LYS A 68 17.79 13.06 -7.62
CA LYS A 68 18.52 13.25 -6.35
C LYS A 68 19.70 12.30 -6.22
N ARG A 69 19.54 11.03 -6.62
CA ARG A 69 20.62 10.04 -6.63
C ARG A 69 21.71 10.42 -7.62
N ALA A 70 21.34 10.77 -8.86
CA ALA A 70 22.28 11.19 -9.90
C ALA A 70 23.13 12.40 -9.46
N THR A 71 22.49 13.39 -8.82
CA THR A 71 23.20 14.57 -8.29
C THR A 71 24.26 14.18 -7.26
N LYS A 72 23.89 13.32 -6.31
CA LYS A 72 24.81 12.83 -5.28
C LYS A 72 25.97 12.04 -5.88
N ASP A 73 25.67 11.15 -6.83
CA ASP A 73 26.69 10.31 -7.47
C ASP A 73 27.66 11.16 -8.30
N ALA A 74 27.17 12.21 -8.96
CA ALA A 74 28.00 13.19 -9.66
C ALA A 74 28.93 13.96 -8.70
N ILE A 75 28.40 14.44 -7.56
CA ILE A 75 29.20 15.15 -6.54
C ILE A 75 30.30 14.24 -5.99
N ILE A 76 29.97 13.00 -5.62
CA ILE A 76 30.95 12.02 -5.12
C ILE A 76 32.01 11.75 -6.19
N GLY A 77 31.58 11.52 -7.43
CA GLY A 77 32.49 11.26 -8.54
C GLY A 77 33.41 12.44 -8.85
N TRP A 78 32.96 13.68 -8.67
CA TRP A 78 33.81 14.87 -8.80
C TRP A 78 34.82 14.97 -7.66
N LEU A 79 34.38 14.75 -6.40
CA LEU A 79 35.26 14.78 -5.23
C LEU A 79 36.39 13.74 -5.32
N VAL A 80 36.09 12.51 -5.73
CA VAL A 80 37.09 11.45 -5.92
C VAL A 80 38.13 11.85 -6.96
N ARG A 81 37.69 12.42 -8.09
CA ARG A 81 38.62 12.88 -9.14
C ARG A 81 39.50 14.05 -8.67
N ALA A 82 38.93 15.00 -7.94
CA ALA A 82 39.68 16.12 -7.38
C ALA A 82 40.73 15.63 -6.36
N GLY A 83 40.39 14.67 -5.51
CA GLY A 83 41.31 14.09 -4.54
C GLY A 83 42.43 13.23 -5.15
N LEU A 84 42.17 12.52 -6.26
CA LEU A 84 43.19 11.75 -6.99
C LEU A 84 44.17 12.63 -7.79
N ALA A 85 43.79 13.87 -8.09
CA ALA A 85 44.62 14.81 -8.84
C ALA A 85 45.58 15.64 -7.96
N LEU A 86 45.53 15.45 -6.63
CA LEU A 86 46.25 16.20 -5.61
C LEU A 86 47.31 15.30 -4.95
#